data_AF-A0A2H3EPG7-F1
#
_entry.id   AF-A0A2H3EPG7-F1
#
_cell.length_a   1.000
_cell.length_b   1.000
_cell.length_c   1.000
_cell.angle_alpha   90.00
_cell.angle_beta   90.00
_cell.angle_gamma   90.00
#
_symmetry.space_group_name_H-M   'P 1'
#
loop_
_entity.id
_entity.type
_entity.pdbx_description
1 polymer ?
#
loop_
_entity_poly.entity_id
_entity_poly.type
_entity_poly.pdbx_seq_one_letter_code
_entity_poly.pdbx_strand_id
1 'polypeptide(L)'
;MYYDDEDSLDIVAVSDADTRGTYVFEVNHLTRTALRNAVTFSRQQLIHQVAKKGFNVLVLESWRLTVFRRGKSHRVEVMYSGRPAEALGKLPHLPPPPFMDVLHEFV
;
A
#
# COMPACT_ATOMS: atom_id res chain seq x y z
N MET A 1 9.67 -13.78 29.51
CA MET A 1 9.12 -12.47 29.94
C MET A 1 7.70 -12.42 29.44
N TYR A 2 6.78 -12.01 30.31
CA TYR A 2 5.34 -11.97 30.07
C TYR A 2 5.02 -11.07 28.86
N TYR A 3 4.03 -11.47 28.08
CA TYR A 3 3.49 -10.69 26.97
C TYR A 3 2.96 -9.36 27.52
N ASP A 4 3.52 -8.26 27.05
CA ASP A 4 2.99 -6.91 27.27
C ASP A 4 1.63 -6.82 26.56
N ASP A 5 0.56 -7.17 27.28
CA ASP A 5 -0.84 -7.02 26.86
C ASP A 5 -1.32 -5.55 26.95
N GLU A 6 -0.43 -4.57 27.18
CA GLU A 6 -0.79 -3.16 27.39
C GLU A 6 -0.84 -2.30 26.11
N ASP A 7 -0.32 -2.77 24.97
CA ASP A 7 -0.40 -2.08 23.67
C ASP A 7 -1.29 -2.87 22.67
N SER A 8 -2.48 -3.33 23.10
CA SER A 8 -3.38 -4.07 22.21
C SER A 8 -3.99 -3.16 21.13
N LEU A 9 -3.80 -3.55 19.87
CA LEU A 9 -4.43 -2.91 18.71
C LEU A 9 -5.86 -3.45 18.59
N ASP A 10 -6.86 -2.58 18.71
CA ASP A 10 -8.28 -2.98 18.59
C ASP A 10 -8.91 -2.39 17.33
N ILE A 11 -9.59 -3.22 16.54
CA ILE A 11 -10.28 -2.78 15.32
C ILE A 11 -11.73 -2.46 15.66
N VAL A 12 -12.05 -1.17 15.74
CA VAL A 12 -13.38 -0.70 16.18
C VAL A 12 -14.38 -0.51 15.04
N ALA A 13 -13.88 -0.30 13.82
CA ALA A 13 -14.72 -0.19 12.64
C ALA A 13 -13.98 -0.70 11.40
N VAL A 14 -14.71 -1.36 10.51
CA VAL A 14 -14.22 -1.79 9.19
C VAL A 14 -15.18 -1.25 8.14
N SER A 15 -14.65 -0.72 7.05
CA SER A 15 -15.48 -0.27 5.94
C SER A 15 -16.14 -1.47 5.23
N ASP A 16 -17.41 -1.31 4.85
CA ASP A 16 -18.16 -2.34 4.10
C ASP A 16 -17.60 -2.62 2.70
N ALA A 17 -16.83 -1.68 2.13
CA ALA A 17 -16.34 -1.76 0.77
C ALA A 17 -14.84 -1.44 0.68
N ASP A 18 -14.20 -2.04 -0.33
CA ASP A 18 -12.80 -1.76 -0.63
C ASP A 18 -12.66 -0.38 -1.27
N THR A 19 -11.63 0.36 -0.86
CA THR A 19 -11.21 1.58 -1.53
C THR A 19 -10.09 1.25 -2.51
N ARG A 20 -10.05 1.96 -3.64
CA ARG A 20 -9.02 1.80 -4.66
C ARG A 20 -8.50 3.17 -5.12
N GLY A 21 -7.22 3.22 -5.47
CA GLY A 21 -6.58 4.39 -6.04
C GLY A 21 -5.63 3.98 -7.16
N THR A 22 -5.55 4.80 -8.21
CA THR A 22 -4.62 4.61 -9.33
C THR A 22 -3.57 5.71 -9.31
N TYR A 23 -2.30 5.31 -9.32
CA TYR A 23 -1.15 6.19 -9.21
C TYR A 23 -0.19 5.93 -10.37
N VAL A 24 0.30 7.01 -10.98
CA VAL A 24 1.11 6.94 -12.20
C VAL A 24 2.47 7.57 -11.93
N PHE A 25 3.53 6.87 -12.35
CA PHE A 25 4.92 7.29 -12.20
C PHE A 25 5.62 7.20 -13.55
N GLU A 26 6.26 8.28 -13.98
CA GLU A 26 7.14 8.29 -15.15
C GLU A 26 8.58 8.01 -14.69
N VAL A 27 9.22 6.99 -15.25
CA VAL A 27 10.58 6.57 -14.88
C VAL A 27 11.46 6.42 -16.11
N ASN A 28 12.68 6.95 -16.03
CA ASN A 28 13.65 6.86 -17.13
C ASN A 28 14.32 5.48 -17.22
N HIS A 29 14.44 4.78 -16.09
CA HIS A 29 14.97 3.43 -16.01
C HIS A 29 14.09 2.62 -15.06
N LEU A 30 13.54 1.51 -15.56
CA LEU A 30 12.80 0.59 -14.73
C LEU A 30 13.80 -0.17 -13.86
N THR A 31 13.75 0.07 -12.56
CA THR A 31 14.60 -0.63 -11.58
C THR A 31 13.72 -1.24 -10.50
N ARG A 32 14.21 -2.27 -9.82
CA ARG A 32 13.49 -2.91 -8.71
C ARG A 32 13.14 -1.90 -7.62
N THR A 33 14.07 -1.00 -7.29
CA THR A 33 13.84 0.06 -6.31
C THR A 33 12.75 1.02 -6.76
N ALA A 34 12.73 1.41 -8.04
CA ALA A 34 11.66 2.27 -8.57
C ALA A 34 10.28 1.63 -8.45
N LEU A 35 10.16 0.34 -8.80
CA LEU A 35 8.90 -0.40 -8.67
C LEU A 35 8.45 -0.53 -7.21
N ARG A 36 9.37 -0.89 -6.29
CA ARG A 36 9.07 -1.00 -4.85
C ARG A 36 8.63 0.34 -4.26
N ASN A 37 9.27 1.43 -4.67
CA ASN A 37 8.92 2.77 -4.23
C ASN A 37 7.54 3.19 -4.76
N ALA A 38 7.23 2.89 -6.03
CA ALA A 38 5.92 3.18 -6.62
C ALA A 38 4.78 2.50 -5.85
N VAL A 39 4.92 1.21 -5.51
CA VAL A 39 3.89 0.47 -4.73
C VAL A 39 3.79 1.00 -3.30
N THR A 40 4.91 1.24 -2.62
CA THR A 40 4.92 1.81 -1.26
C THR A 40 4.25 3.18 -1.21
N PHE A 41 4.58 4.06 -2.16
CA PHE A 41 3.99 5.39 -2.25
C PHE A 41 2.49 5.32 -2.52
N SER A 42 2.06 4.42 -3.41
CA SER A 42 0.64 4.20 -3.73
C SER A 42 -0.16 3.79 -2.50
N ARG A 43 0.38 2.90 -1.67
CA ARG A 43 -0.22 2.53 -0.38
C ARG A 43 -0.34 3.71 0.56
N GLN A 44 0.72 4.50 0.72
CA GLN A 44 0.71 5.70 1.58
C GLN A 44 -0.35 6.71 1.13
N GLN A 45 -0.50 6.91 -0.18
CA GLN A 45 -1.54 7.78 -0.72
C GLN A 45 -2.94 7.23 -0.45
N LEU A 46 -3.16 5.92 -0.59
CA LEU A 46 -4.46 5.31 -0.28
C LEU A 46 -4.80 5.45 1.21
N ILE A 47 -3.83 5.21 2.10
CA ILE A 47 -3.97 5.42 3.55
C ILE A 47 -4.34 6.88 3.85
N HIS A 48 -3.65 7.84 3.23
CA HIS A 48 -3.97 9.26 3.40
C HIS A 48 -5.37 9.63 2.89
N GLN A 49 -5.87 8.96 1.85
CA GLN A 49 -7.22 9.15 1.35
C GLN A 49 -8.29 8.60 2.31
N VAL A 50 -8.08 7.40 2.88
CA VAL A 50 -9.05 6.78 3.79
C VAL A 50 -9.02 7.41 5.19
N ALA A 51 -7.89 8.02 5.57
CA ALA A 51 -7.78 8.85 6.78
C ALA A 51 -8.77 10.01 6.79
N LYS A 52 -9.09 10.57 5.62
CA LYS A 52 -10.13 11.62 5.49
C LYS A 52 -11.54 11.13 5.84
N LYS A 53 -11.73 9.81 5.92
CA LYS A 53 -12.99 9.13 6.27
C LYS A 53 -12.96 8.52 7.68
N GLY A 54 -11.92 8.79 8.48
CA GLY A 54 -11.78 8.25 9.84
C GLY A 54 -11.04 6.92 9.94
N PHE A 55 -10.58 6.33 8.84
CA PHE A 55 -9.85 5.06 8.86
C PHE A 55 -8.34 5.27 8.87
N ASN A 56 -7.60 4.50 9.68
CA ASN A 56 -6.15 4.68 9.85
C ASN A 56 -5.32 3.47 9.41
N VAL A 57 -5.95 2.34 9.09
CA VAL A 57 -5.27 1.12 8.60
C VAL A 57 -6.03 0.48 7.43
N LEU A 58 -5.36 -0.45 6.74
CA LEU A 58 -5.96 -1.33 5.74
C LEU A 58 -5.86 -2.78 6.25
N VAL A 59 -7.00 -3.46 6.40
CA VAL A 59 -7.05 -4.85 6.92
C VAL A 59 -6.95 -5.91 5.81
N LEU A 60 -7.29 -5.52 4.59
CA LEU A 60 -7.08 -6.29 3.37
C LEU A 60 -6.37 -5.39 2.38
N GLU A 61 -5.38 -5.94 1.67
CA GLU A 61 -4.57 -5.18 0.74
C GLU A 61 -4.31 -5.99 -0.54
N SER A 62 -4.36 -5.30 -1.68
CA SER A 62 -3.97 -5.84 -2.97
C SER A 62 -3.48 -4.71 -3.86
N TRP A 63 -2.71 -5.05 -4.89
CA TRP A 63 -2.31 -4.09 -5.90
C TRP A 63 -2.14 -4.77 -7.25
N ARG A 64 -2.29 -3.97 -8.29
CA ARG A 64 -1.96 -4.31 -9.67
C ARG A 64 -0.97 -3.29 -10.18
N LEU A 65 0.04 -3.78 -10.88
CA LEU A 65 1.05 -2.96 -11.51
C LEU A 65 1.02 -3.18 -13.02
N THR A 66 0.95 -2.10 -13.78
CA THR A 66 1.02 -2.11 -15.25
C THR A 66 2.21 -1.25 -15.67
N VAL A 67 3.17 -1.85 -16.40
CA VAL A 67 4.32 -1.12 -16.95
C VAL A 67 4.11 -0.88 -18.44
N PHE A 68 4.07 0.39 -18.83
CA PHE A 68 4.11 0.81 -20.22
C PHE A 68 5.54 1.20 -20.59
N ARG A 69 6.00 0.81 -21.78
CA ARG A 69 7.34 1.14 -22.27
C ARG A 69 7.27 2.00 -23.54
N ARG A 70 8.03 3.10 -23.57
CA ARG A 70 8.27 3.92 -24.77
C ARG A 70 9.77 4.17 -24.93
N GLY A 71 10.43 3.30 -25.70
CA GLY A 71 11.88 3.34 -25.88
C GLY A 71 12.62 3.00 -24.57
N LYS A 72 13.37 3.97 -24.03
CA LYS A 72 14.04 3.83 -22.72
C LYS A 72 13.16 4.28 -21.55
N SER A 73 12.14 5.11 -21.80
CA SER A 73 11.23 5.60 -20.77
C SER A 73 10.13 4.57 -20.47
N HIS A 74 9.73 4.48 -19.21
CA HIS A 74 8.64 3.64 -18.75
C HIS A 74 7.64 4.47 -17.95
N ARG A 75 6.35 4.16 -18.11
CA ARG A 75 5.28 4.65 -17.25
C ARG A 75 4.79 3.48 -16.41
N VAL A 76 4.85 3.62 -15.10
CA VAL A 76 4.37 2.62 -14.14
C VAL A 76 3.03 3.10 -13.60
N GLU A 77 1.99 2.32 -13.81
CA GLU A 77 0.69 2.53 -13.20
C GLU A 77 0.47 1.51 -12.08
N VAL A 78 0.20 1.99 -10.88
CA VAL A 78 -0.13 1.18 -9.71
C VAL A 78 -1.57 1.43 -9.33
N MET A 79 -2.41 0.40 -9.47
CA MET A 79 -3.75 0.39 -8.88
C MET A 79 -3.66 -0.31 -7.53
N TYR A 80 -3.71 0.46 -6.45
CA TYR A 80 -3.70 -0.07 -5.08
C TYR A 80 -5.13 -0.15 -4.55
N SER A 81 -5.46 -1.24 -3.85
CA SER A 81 -6.76 -1.40 -3.21
C SER A 81 -6.61 -1.98 -1.82
N GLY A 82 -7.50 -1.56 -0.91
CA GLY A 82 -7.58 -2.17 0.39
C GLY A 82 -8.90 -1.89 1.09
N ARG A 83 -9.17 -2.65 2.14
CA ARG A 83 -10.32 -2.47 3.02
C ARG A 83 -9.94 -1.59 4.19
N PRO A 84 -10.45 -0.35 4.26
CA PRO A 84 -10.14 0.56 5.36
C PRO A 84 -10.71 0.06 6.68
N ALA A 85 -9.98 0.29 7.77
CA ALA A 85 -10.47 0.09 9.12
C ALA A 85 -9.93 1.17 10.07
N GLU A 86 -10.65 1.38 11.16
CA GLU A 86 -10.26 2.22 12.27
C GLU A 86 -9.74 1.31 13.37
N ALA A 87 -8.48 1.53 13.74
CA ALA A 87 -7.82 0.85 14.83
C ALA A 87 -7.51 1.82 15.96
N LEU A 88 -7.80 1.43 17.20
CA LEU A 88 -7.39 2.14 18.40
C LEU A 88 -6.12 1.53 18.99
N GLY A 89 -5.35 2.36 19.69
CA GLY A 89 -4.06 1.98 20.25
C GLY A 89 -2.88 2.34 19.37
N LYS A 90 -1.71 1.81 19.72
CA LYS A 90 -0.46 2.10 19.02
C LYS A 90 -0.37 1.25 17.76
N LEU A 91 -0.39 1.91 16.60
CA LEU A 91 -0.18 1.22 15.33
C LEU A 91 1.21 0.58 15.30
N PRO A 92 1.33 -0.72 14.95
CA PRO A 92 2.63 -1.35 14.80
C PRO A 92 3.41 -0.67 13.68
N HIS A 93 4.72 -0.87 13.65
CA HIS A 93 5.53 -0.49 12.51
C HIS A 93 4.93 -1.09 11.24
N LEU A 94 4.51 -0.23 10.32
CA LEU A 94 3.78 -0.66 9.15
C LEU A 94 4.68 -1.54 8.29
N PRO A 95 4.37 -2.83 8.10
CA PRO A 95 5.19 -3.71 7.27
C PRO A 95 5.18 -3.20 5.82
N PRO A 96 6.10 -3.67 4.95
CA PRO A 96 6.01 -3.40 3.52
C PRO A 96 4.64 -3.82 2.96
N PRO A 97 4.21 -3.24 1.82
CA PRO A 97 3.02 -3.74 1.11
C PRO A 97 3.10 -5.27 0.88
N PRO A 98 1.96 -5.97 0.71
CA PRO A 98 1.99 -7.40 0.46
C PRO A 98 2.64 -7.71 -0.90
N PHE A 99 3.12 -8.94 -1.10
CA PHE A 99 3.62 -9.45 -2.40
C PHE A 99 4.79 -8.66 -3.03
N MET A 100 5.55 -7.89 -2.26
CA MET A 100 6.63 -7.04 -2.80
C MET A 100 7.78 -7.82 -3.46
N ASP A 101 7.86 -9.13 -3.23
CA ASP A 101 8.85 -10.00 -3.86
C ASP A 101 8.47 -10.38 -5.30
N VAL A 102 7.20 -10.30 -5.68
CA VAL A 102 6.79 -10.57 -7.07
C VAL A 102 7.37 -9.52 -8.04
N LEU A 103 7.76 -8.34 -7.53
CA LEU A 103 8.44 -7.31 -8.29
C LEU A 103 9.84 -7.72 -8.81
N HIS A 104 10.39 -8.84 -8.34
CA HIS A 104 11.62 -9.42 -8.87
C HIS A 104 11.51 -9.91 -10.31
N GLU A 105 10.30 -10.28 -10.76
CA GLU A 105 10.09 -10.87 -12.09
C GLU A 105 10.05 -9.83 -13.22
N PHE A 106 10.00 -8.53 -12.88
CA PHE A 106 9.78 -7.43 -13.83
C PHE A 106 11.05 -6.66 -14.20
N VAL A 107 12.22 -7.04 -13.66
CA VAL A 107 13.50 -6.32 -13.82
C VAL A 107 14.60 -7.28 -14.24
#